data_AF-A0A952H1X3-F1
#
_entry.id   AF-A0A952H1X3-F1
#
_cell.length_a   1.000
_cell.length_b   1.000
_cell.length_c   1.000
_cell.angle_alpha   90.00
_cell.angle_beta   90.00
_cell.angle_gamma   90.00
#
_symmetry.space_group_name_H-M   'P 1'
#
loop_
_entity.id
_entity.type
_entity.pdbx_description
1 polymer ?
#
loop_
_entity_poly.entity_id
_entity_poly.type
_entity_poly.pdbx_seq_one_letter_code
_entity_poly.pdbx_strand_id
1 'polypeptide(L)'
;MPLTGSTPANTVGNDNFQSPNLFGFDESQNILLASALSMDVGGSVAAGTQVASHYIFFDPLQTGHVIGTVDFDSDVTYLNPGNRGLEAGDSVTISGVRQINFDTFASSPGDYVRVITAFSPGATVPEPVSVALVLTALAGAGIARRRRG
;
A
#
# COMPACT_ATOMS: atom_id res chain seq x y z
N MET A 1 -3.12 -6.57 -14.15
CA MET A 1 -2.68 -7.48 -13.09
C MET A 1 -3.68 -7.38 -11.95
N PRO A 2 -4.30 -8.47 -11.49
CA PRO A 2 -5.01 -8.44 -10.21
C PRO A 2 -3.97 -8.18 -9.11
N LEU A 3 -4.30 -7.35 -8.11
CA LEU A 3 -3.42 -7.04 -6.96
C LEU A 3 -3.28 -8.31 -6.08
N THR A 4 -2.53 -9.30 -6.55
CA THR A 4 -2.49 -10.68 -6.01
C THR A 4 -1.19 -11.00 -5.30
N GLY A 5 -0.33 -10.02 -5.07
CA GLY A 5 0.88 -10.23 -4.29
C GLY A 5 1.63 -8.94 -4.05
N SER A 6 1.78 -8.59 -2.77
CA SER A 6 2.90 -7.78 -2.31
C SER A 6 4.21 -8.55 -2.53
N THR A 7 5.31 -7.87 -2.81
CA THR A 7 6.65 -8.47 -2.75
C THR A 7 7.54 -7.61 -1.86
N PRO A 8 8.03 -8.15 -0.73
CA PRO A 8 7.80 -9.51 -0.23
C PRO A 8 6.32 -9.79 0.11
N ALA A 9 5.92 -11.03 -0.11
CA ALA A 9 4.52 -11.49 0.03
C ALA A 9 4.04 -11.34 1.47
N ASN A 10 2.91 -10.63 1.64
CA ASN A 10 2.09 -10.45 2.85
C ASN A 10 2.84 -10.82 4.15
N THR A 11 3.99 -10.18 4.35
CA THR A 11 4.85 -10.48 5.49
C THR A 11 4.26 -9.83 6.75
N VAL A 12 3.38 -8.86 6.58
CA VAL A 12 2.52 -8.34 7.65
C VAL A 12 1.36 -9.30 7.91
N GLY A 13 0.93 -9.42 9.17
CA GLY A 13 -0.16 -10.32 9.55
C GLY A 13 0.22 -11.81 9.64
N ASN A 14 1.51 -12.15 9.52
CA ASN A 14 2.03 -13.48 9.83
C ASN A 14 2.58 -13.55 11.27
N ASP A 15 1.95 -12.81 12.19
CA ASP A 15 2.28 -12.80 13.62
C ASP A 15 3.75 -12.50 13.93
N ASN A 16 4.30 -11.43 13.35
CA ASN A 16 5.74 -11.15 13.39
C ASN A 16 6.11 -9.72 13.78
N PHE A 17 5.14 -8.84 14.03
CA PHE A 17 5.44 -7.50 14.55
C PHE A 17 5.40 -7.49 16.07
N GLN A 18 4.39 -8.16 16.67
CA GLN A 18 4.27 -8.36 18.11
C GLN A 18 4.49 -7.04 18.89
N SER A 19 3.85 -5.97 18.42
CA SER A 19 4.12 -4.58 18.80
C SER A 19 2.82 -3.83 19.07
N PRO A 20 2.77 -2.96 20.10
CA PRO A 20 1.57 -2.20 20.44
C PRO A 20 1.29 -1.01 19.50
N ASN A 21 2.02 -0.89 18.38
CA ASN A 21 1.89 0.23 17.45
C ASN A 21 1.00 -0.11 16.25
N LEU A 22 0.26 0.87 15.76
CA LEU A 22 -0.38 0.82 14.44
C LEU A 22 0.66 1.06 13.36
N PHE A 23 0.63 0.25 12.31
CA PHE A 23 1.55 0.37 11.19
C PHE A 23 0.79 0.52 9.87
N GLY A 24 1.41 1.24 8.94
CA GLY A 24 0.92 1.40 7.58
C GLY A 24 2.05 1.20 6.57
N PHE A 25 1.74 0.61 5.42
CA PHE A 25 2.68 0.52 4.31
C PHE A 25 2.00 0.60 2.95
N ASP A 26 2.74 1.15 2.00
CA ASP A 26 2.38 1.23 0.59
C ASP A 26 2.64 -0.11 -0.08
N GLU A 27 1.60 -0.76 -0.59
CA GLU A 27 1.73 -2.05 -1.28
C GLU A 27 2.03 -1.86 -2.76
N SER A 28 1.28 -0.97 -3.40
CA SER A 28 1.32 -0.76 -4.84
C SER A 28 0.81 0.64 -5.13
N GLN A 29 1.61 1.43 -5.81
CA GLN A 29 1.31 2.84 -6.04
C GLN A 29 1.04 3.09 -7.52
N ASN A 30 -0.03 3.83 -7.81
CA ASN A 30 -0.42 4.29 -9.15
C ASN A 30 -0.48 3.18 -10.21
N ILE A 31 -1.04 2.02 -9.83
CA ILE A 31 -1.16 0.88 -10.73
C ILE A 31 -2.49 0.96 -11.50
N LEU A 32 -2.44 0.69 -12.80
CA LEU A 32 -3.63 0.53 -13.64
C LEU A 32 -4.29 -0.84 -13.37
N LEU A 33 -5.54 -0.83 -12.93
CA LEU A 33 -6.30 -2.05 -12.72
C LEU A 33 -6.63 -2.72 -14.05
N ALA A 34 -6.28 -4.00 -14.21
CA ALA A 34 -6.65 -4.75 -15.42
C ALA A 34 -8.06 -5.35 -15.35
N SER A 35 -8.62 -5.44 -14.14
CA SER A 35 -9.95 -5.96 -13.87
C SER A 35 -10.58 -5.13 -12.77
N ALA A 36 -11.90 -5.11 -12.72
CA ALA A 36 -12.60 -4.45 -11.62
C ALA A 36 -12.26 -5.12 -10.28
N LEU A 37 -12.24 -4.33 -9.21
CA LEU A 37 -12.06 -4.78 -7.83
C LEU A 37 -13.34 -4.51 -7.04
N SER A 38 -13.84 -5.54 -6.36
CA SER A 38 -14.95 -5.40 -5.40
C SER A 38 -14.42 -5.06 -4.02
N MET A 39 -15.04 -4.10 -3.36
CA MET A 39 -14.66 -3.58 -2.05
C MET A 39 -15.83 -3.75 -1.09
N ASP A 40 -15.54 -3.90 0.20
CA ASP A 40 -16.60 -4.02 1.20
C ASP A 40 -17.24 -2.65 1.48
N VAL A 41 -16.44 -1.58 1.37
CA VAL A 41 -16.89 -0.19 1.42
C VAL A 41 -16.53 0.52 0.12
N GLY A 42 -17.45 1.32 -0.42
CA GLY A 42 -17.23 2.11 -1.64
C GLY A 42 -17.68 1.43 -2.94
N GLY A 43 -18.07 0.16 -2.91
CA GLY A 43 -18.60 -0.56 -4.07
C GLY A 43 -17.49 -1.22 -4.90
N SER A 44 -17.47 -0.97 -6.22
CA SER A 44 -16.45 -1.56 -7.10
C SER A 44 -15.60 -0.51 -7.79
N VAL A 45 -14.29 -0.74 -7.86
CA VAL A 45 -13.37 0.03 -8.70
C VAL A 45 -13.31 -0.60 -10.08
N ALA A 46 -13.54 0.18 -11.14
CA ALA A 46 -13.55 -0.35 -12.50
C ALA A 46 -12.14 -0.74 -13.00
N ALA A 47 -12.09 -1.64 -13.99
CA ALA A 47 -10.88 -1.85 -14.76
C ALA A 47 -10.50 -0.55 -15.50
N GLY A 48 -9.21 -0.30 -15.68
CA GLY A 48 -8.68 0.92 -16.30
C GLY A 48 -8.55 2.11 -15.35
N THR A 49 -8.96 1.99 -14.09
CA THR A 49 -8.69 3.00 -13.07
C THR A 49 -7.26 2.85 -12.54
N GLN A 50 -6.55 3.97 -12.38
CA GLN A 50 -5.29 4.01 -11.62
C GLN A 50 -5.59 4.21 -10.15
N VAL A 51 -4.98 3.38 -9.30
CA VAL A 51 -5.17 3.42 -7.84
C VAL A 51 -3.85 3.20 -7.11
N ALA A 52 -3.83 3.61 -5.85
CA ALA A 52 -2.84 3.18 -4.87
C ALA A 52 -3.49 2.25 -3.82
N SER A 53 -2.70 1.30 -3.32
CA SER A 53 -3.10 0.30 -2.32
C SER A 53 -2.19 0.42 -1.11
N HIS A 54 -2.80 0.49 0.06
CA HIS A 54 -2.14 0.60 1.34
C HIS A 54 -2.66 -0.47 2.28
N TYR A 55 -1.80 -0.94 3.15
CA TYR A 55 -2.18 -1.85 4.22
C TYR A 55 -1.96 -1.15 5.55
N ILE A 56 -2.99 -1.20 6.39
CA ILE A 56 -2.96 -0.72 7.76
C ILE A 56 -3.15 -1.93 8.67
N PHE A 57 -2.32 -2.10 9.69
CA PHE A 57 -2.38 -3.28 10.55
C PHE A 57 -1.93 -2.99 11.99
N PHE A 58 -2.45 -3.82 12.89
CA PHE A 58 -2.17 -3.80 14.31
C PHE A 58 -2.00 -5.23 14.81
N ASP A 59 -0.79 -5.58 15.23
CA ASP A 59 -0.39 -6.95 15.62
C ASP A 59 0.33 -6.92 16.97
N PRO A 60 -0.40 -6.84 18.09
CA PRO A 60 0.18 -6.72 19.41
C PRO A 60 0.58 -8.09 20.00
N LEU A 61 1.66 -8.12 20.79
CA LEU A 61 2.13 -9.36 21.46
C LEU A 61 1.11 -9.95 22.45
N GLN A 62 0.34 -9.09 23.10
CA GLN A 62 -0.78 -9.44 23.96
C GLN A 62 -2.01 -8.69 23.45
N THR A 63 -3.21 -9.18 23.75
CA THR A 63 -4.45 -8.50 23.36
C THR A 63 -4.39 -7.02 23.71
N GLY A 64 -4.60 -6.18 22.71
CA GLY A 64 -4.49 -4.73 22.81
C GLY A 64 -5.64 -4.04 22.10
N HIS A 65 -5.90 -2.80 22.50
CA HIS A 65 -6.85 -1.92 21.83
C HIS A 65 -6.08 -0.80 21.16
N VAL A 66 -6.34 -0.55 19.89
CA VAL A 66 -5.85 0.64 19.20
C VAL A 66 -7.02 1.47 18.71
N ILE A 67 -6.98 2.77 19.02
CA ILE A 67 -7.88 3.76 18.45
C ILE A 67 -7.02 4.86 17.85
N GLY A 68 -7.22 5.15 16.57
CA GLY A 68 -6.51 6.24 15.91
C GLY A 68 -7.02 6.51 14.50
N THR A 69 -6.48 7.58 13.92
CA THR A 69 -6.72 7.94 12.52
C THR A 69 -5.49 7.70 11.67
N VAL A 70 -5.70 7.31 10.42
CA VAL A 70 -4.62 7.25 9.41
C VAL A 70 -4.95 8.22 8.28
N ASP A 71 -4.02 9.14 8.01
CA ASP A 71 -4.12 10.12 6.94
C ASP A 71 -3.40 9.65 5.68
N PHE A 72 -4.01 9.91 4.53
CA PHE A 72 -3.52 9.53 3.21
C PHE A 72 -3.17 10.76 2.36
N ASP A 73 -2.32 10.54 1.37
CA ASP A 73 -1.91 11.58 0.44
C ASP A 73 -2.96 11.85 -0.68
N SER A 74 -3.98 10.99 -0.74
CA SER A 74 -5.00 10.90 -1.79
C SER A 74 -6.34 10.44 -1.21
N ASP A 75 -7.42 10.65 -1.97
CA ASP A 75 -8.78 10.40 -1.51
C ASP A 75 -9.01 8.90 -1.24
N VAL A 76 -9.56 8.60 -0.06
CA VAL A 76 -9.96 7.26 0.36
C VAL A 76 -11.42 7.08 0.01
N THR A 77 -11.70 6.23 -0.97
CA THR A 77 -13.08 5.94 -1.40
C THR A 77 -13.46 4.48 -1.15
N TYR A 78 -12.47 3.61 -0.94
CA TYR A 78 -12.66 2.17 -0.98
C TYR A 78 -11.90 1.47 0.15
N LEU A 79 -12.57 0.57 0.86
CA LEU A 79 -11.97 -0.25 1.93
C LEU A 79 -12.32 -1.73 1.76
N ASN A 80 -11.39 -2.60 2.18
CA ASN A 80 -11.61 -4.04 2.28
C ASN A 80 -11.33 -4.56 3.72
N PRO A 81 -12.19 -4.24 4.70
CA PRO A 81 -12.11 -4.73 6.08
C PRO A 81 -12.56 -6.19 6.29
N GLY A 82 -13.34 -6.77 5.39
CA GLY A 82 -13.97 -8.08 5.58
C GLY A 82 -12.97 -9.24 5.69
N ASN A 83 -13.17 -10.12 6.68
CA ASN A 83 -12.38 -11.34 6.91
C ASN A 83 -10.87 -11.09 7.15
N ARG A 84 -10.51 -9.95 7.77
CA ARG A 84 -9.10 -9.54 7.99
C ARG A 84 -8.66 -9.47 9.46
N GLY A 85 -9.21 -10.36 10.29
CA GLY A 85 -8.94 -10.38 11.73
C GLY A 85 -10.02 -9.69 12.56
N LEU A 86 -10.68 -8.67 11.98
CA LEU A 86 -11.67 -7.85 12.69
C LEU A 86 -12.73 -8.69 13.43
N GLU A 87 -12.75 -8.51 14.75
CA GLU A 87 -13.62 -9.17 15.71
C GLU A 87 -14.93 -8.37 15.91
N ALA A 88 -15.88 -8.97 16.63
CA ALA A 88 -17.15 -8.30 16.93
C ALA A 88 -16.90 -7.11 17.87
N GLY A 89 -17.11 -5.90 17.35
CA GLY A 89 -16.84 -4.65 18.07
C GLY A 89 -15.77 -3.80 17.41
N ASP A 90 -14.98 -4.38 16.51
CA ASP A 90 -13.98 -3.66 15.74
C ASP A 90 -14.61 -2.84 14.63
N SER A 91 -14.00 -1.71 14.32
CA SER A 91 -14.43 -0.84 13.23
C SER A 91 -13.28 -0.17 12.52
N VAL A 92 -13.36 -0.20 11.20
CA VAL A 92 -12.55 0.63 10.33
C VAL A 92 -13.50 1.36 9.38
N THR A 93 -13.45 2.70 9.41
CA THR A 93 -14.40 3.54 8.67
C THR A 93 -13.67 4.69 7.98
N ILE A 94 -14.21 5.14 6.85
CA ILE A 94 -13.74 6.38 6.20
C ILE A 94 -14.25 7.55 7.04
N SER A 95 -13.36 8.25 7.74
CA SER A 95 -13.70 9.35 8.66
C SER A 95 -13.55 10.74 8.02
N GLY A 96 -12.90 10.81 6.85
CA GLY A 96 -12.75 12.02 6.06
C GLY A 96 -12.33 11.69 4.63
N VAL A 97 -12.20 12.71 3.78
CA VAL A 97 -11.88 12.52 2.35
C VAL A 97 -10.58 11.72 2.15
N ARG A 98 -9.60 11.91 3.04
CA ARG A 98 -8.27 11.30 2.97
C ARG A 98 -7.89 10.61 4.29
N GLN A 99 -8.89 10.16 5.04
CA GLN A 99 -8.67 9.67 6.39
C GLN A 99 -9.56 8.48 6.71
N ILE A 100 -9.01 7.52 7.43
CA ILE A 100 -9.79 6.48 8.08
C ILE A 100 -9.68 6.59 9.60
N ASN A 101 -10.72 6.16 10.30
CA ASN A 101 -10.65 5.80 11.71
C ASN A 101 -10.41 4.29 11.82
N PHE A 102 -9.50 3.89 12.69
CA PHE A 102 -9.13 2.51 12.98
C PHE A 102 -9.30 2.28 14.48
N ASP A 103 -10.29 1.47 14.85
CA ASP A 103 -10.68 1.17 16.23
C ASP A 103 -10.84 -0.35 16.35
N THR A 104 -9.81 -1.06 16.81
CA THR A 104 -9.83 -2.53 16.87
C THR A 104 -9.17 -3.09 18.13
N PHE A 105 -9.76 -4.17 18.64
CA PHE A 105 -9.20 -5.01 19.68
C PHE A 105 -8.58 -6.26 19.04
N ALA A 106 -7.26 -6.31 18.98
CA ALA A 106 -6.54 -7.42 18.34
C ALA A 106 -5.76 -8.25 19.35
N SER A 107 -5.70 -9.56 19.13
CA SER A 107 -4.69 -10.47 19.69
C SER A 107 -3.66 -10.83 18.61
N SER A 108 -2.65 -11.64 18.91
CA SER A 108 -1.67 -12.09 17.90
C SER A 108 -2.09 -13.48 17.38
N PRO A 109 -2.24 -13.69 16.05
CA PRO A 109 -2.03 -12.73 14.93
C PRO A 109 -3.06 -11.60 14.87
N GLY A 110 -2.58 -10.39 14.63
CA GLY A 110 -3.36 -9.15 14.62
C GLY A 110 -4.31 -8.88 13.45
N ASP A 111 -4.90 -7.69 13.51
CA ASP A 111 -5.84 -7.16 12.52
C ASP A 111 -5.13 -6.42 11.39
N TYR A 112 -5.70 -6.49 10.20
CA TYR A 112 -5.27 -5.64 9.10
C TYR A 112 -6.44 -5.22 8.22
N VAL A 113 -6.25 -4.16 7.45
CA VAL A 113 -7.20 -3.74 6.41
C VAL A 113 -6.43 -3.28 5.19
N ARG A 114 -7.05 -3.45 4.02
CA ARG A 114 -6.56 -2.87 2.78
C ARG A 114 -7.37 -1.63 2.44
N VAL A 115 -6.67 -0.53 2.19
CA VAL A 115 -7.21 0.76 1.80
C VAL A 115 -6.84 1.02 0.36
N ILE A 116 -7.83 1.31 -0.48
CA ILE A 116 -7.59 1.68 -1.87
C ILE A 116 -7.92 3.16 -2.04
N THR A 117 -6.93 3.90 -2.49
CA THR A 117 -7.01 5.33 -2.76
C THR A 117 -6.99 5.59 -4.26
N ALA A 118 -7.31 6.83 -4.64
CA ALA A 118 -7.08 7.33 -5.99
C ALA A 118 -5.57 7.36 -6.34
N PHE A 119 -5.23 7.98 -7.47
CA PHE A 119 -3.83 8.26 -7.79
C PHE A 119 -3.13 9.01 -6.63
N SER A 120 -2.01 8.47 -6.17
CA SER A 120 -1.14 9.03 -5.13
C SER A 120 -0.12 9.99 -5.78
N PRO A 121 -0.18 11.30 -5.50
CA PRO A 121 0.80 12.26 -5.99
C PRO A 121 2.14 12.18 -5.24
N GLY A 122 2.17 11.60 -4.04
CA GLY A 122 3.38 11.44 -3.23
C GLY A 122 4.21 10.20 -3.59
N ALA A 123 3.67 9.29 -4.40
CA ALA A 123 4.38 8.08 -4.80
C ALA A 123 5.63 8.40 -5.64
N THR A 124 6.80 8.09 -5.09
CA THR A 124 8.06 8.16 -5.84
C THR A 124 8.11 7.00 -6.83
N VAL A 125 8.00 7.30 -8.13
CA VAL A 125 8.23 6.32 -9.19
C VAL A 125 9.73 6.03 -9.21
N PRO A 126 10.19 4.76 -9.09
CA PRO A 126 11.57 4.44 -9.37
C PRO A 126 11.85 4.79 -10.83
N GLU A 127 12.59 5.87 -11.07
CA GLU A 127 13.00 6.24 -12.41
C GLU A 127 13.72 5.04 -13.05
N PRO A 128 13.39 4.66 -14.30
CA PRO A 128 14.04 3.55 -14.95
C PRO A 128 15.55 3.76 -14.96
N VAL A 129 16.27 2.83 -14.35
CA VAL A 129 17.75 2.71 -14.42
C VAL A 129 18.29 2.82 -15.87
N SER A 130 17.42 2.63 -16.86
CA SER A 130 17.65 2.89 -18.28
C SER A 130 18.21 4.29 -18.58
N VAL A 131 17.75 5.36 -17.92
CA VAL A 131 18.25 6.72 -18.20
C VAL A 131 19.70 6.88 -17.72
N ALA A 132 20.02 6.34 -16.55
CA ALA A 132 21.39 6.31 -16.03
C ALA A 132 22.31 5.42 -16.89
N LEU A 133 21.81 4.29 -17.40
CA LEU A 133 22.57 3.39 -18.26
C LEU A 133 22.83 3.99 -19.65
N VAL A 134 21.86 4.71 -20.22
CA VAL A 134 22.02 5.41 -21.50
C VAL A 134 23.04 6.54 -21.40
N LEU A 135 23.00 7.34 -20.33
CA LEU A 135 23.96 8.44 -20.12
C LEU A 135 25.39 7.93 -19.90
N THR A 136 25.57 6.83 -19.16
CA THR A 136 26.90 6.23 -18.95
C THR A 136 27.45 5.57 -20.22
N ALA A 137 26.61 4.92 -21.03
CA ALA A 137 27.02 4.34 -22.31
C ALA A 137 27.49 5.40 -23.32
N LEU A 138 26.81 6.56 -23.38
CA LEU A 138 27.18 7.67 -24.27
C LEU A 138 28.48 8.36 -23.82
N ALA A 139 28.70 8.53 -22.51
CA ALA A 139 29.95 9.07 -21.99
C ALA A 139 31.16 8.15 -22.27
N GLY A 140 30.98 6.83 -22.12
CA GLY A 140 32.02 5.83 -22.45
C GLY A 140 32.37 5.80 -23.94
N ALA A 141 31.38 5.90 -24.82
CA ALA A 141 31.60 5.95 -26.27
C ALA A 141 32.30 7.24 -26.74
N GLY A 142 32.08 8.36 -26.07
CA GLY A 142 32.77 9.63 -26.34
C GLY A 142 34.26 9.60 -25.99
N ILE A 143 34.64 8.92 -24.90
CA ILE A 143 36.04 8.80 -24.46
C ILE A 143 36.83 7.84 -25.37
N ALA A 144 36.19 6.78 -25.88
CA ALA A 144 36.82 5.79 -26.76
C ALA A 144 37.31 6.37 -28.10
N ARG A 145 36.84 7.56 -28.51
CA ARG A 145 37.14 8.13 -29.84
C ARG A 145 38.42 8.99 -29.91
N ARG A 146 39.17 9.15 -28.82
CA ARG A 146 40.30 10.11 -28.74
C ARG A 146 41.71 9.53 -28.82
N ARG A 147 41.90 8.30 -29.30
CA ARG A 147 43.25 7.72 -29.53
C ARG A 147 43.42 7.16 -30.95
N ARG A 148 43.56 8.06 -31.91
CA ARG A 148 44.32 7.83 -33.16
C ARG A 148 44.97 9.16 -33.57
N GLY A 149 46.25 9.29 -33.23
CA GLY A 149 47.19 10.34 -33.62
C GLY A 149 48.58 9.75 -33.49
#